data_AF-A0A2X3L4R6-F1
#
_entry.id   AF-A0A2X3L4R6-F1
#
_cell.length_a   1.000
_cell.length_b   1.000
_cell.length_c   1.000
_cell.angle_alpha   90.00
_cell.angle_beta   90.00
_cell.angle_gamma   90.00
#
_symmetry.space_group_name_H-M   'P 1'
#
loop_
_entity.id
_entity.type
_entity.pdbx_description
1 polymer ?
#
loop_
_entity_poly.entity_id
_entity_poly.type
_entity_poly.pdbx_seq_one_letter_code
_entity_poly.pdbx_strand_id
1 'polypeptide(L)' 'MTAGNASGVNDGAAALIIASEAAALQHGLVPKARIVAMATAGVEPRLMGLGPVPAVRKVLENCRAKHPRHGLD' A
#
# COMPACT_ATOMS: atom_id res chain seq x y z
N MET A 1 24.13 -11.09 -1.24
CA MET A 1 23.92 -9.65 -0.96
C MET A 1 25.27 -8.95 -1.05
N THR A 2 25.32 -7.80 -1.71
CA THR A 2 26.49 -6.90 -1.73
C THR A 2 26.01 -5.46 -1.52
N ALA A 3 26.93 -4.53 -1.28
CA ALA A 3 26.57 -3.11 -1.15
C ALA A 3 25.88 -2.55 -2.40
N GLY A 4 26.25 -3.02 -3.60
CA GLY A 4 25.71 -2.50 -4.87
C GLY A 4 24.29 -2.95 -5.21
N ASN A 5 23.75 -3.96 -4.53
CA ASN A 5 22.38 -4.46 -4.77
C ASN A 5 21.47 -4.40 -3.53
N ALA A 6 21.96 -3.84 -2.42
CA ALA A 6 21.18 -3.62 -1.21
C ALA A 6 20.67 -2.18 -1.14
N SER A 7 19.59 -1.96 -0.41
CA SER A 7 19.17 -0.61 -0.02
C SER A 7 20.22 0.03 0.89
N GLY A 8 20.52 1.32 0.68
CA GLY A 8 21.42 2.07 1.55
C GLY A 8 20.80 2.39 2.92
N VAL A 9 21.67 2.66 3.90
CA VAL A 9 21.26 3.26 5.19
C VAL A 9 20.85 4.71 4.92
N ASN A 10 19.68 5.12 5.41
CA ASN A 10 19.08 6.41 5.12
C ASN A 10 18.44 7.03 6.37
N ASP A 11 18.54 8.36 6.48
CA ASP A 11 17.82 9.19 7.44
C ASP A 11 16.84 10.09 6.67
N GLY A 12 15.56 10.13 7.09
CA GLY A 12 14.53 10.91 6.41
C GLY A 12 13.18 10.89 7.12
N ALA A 13 12.27 11.78 6.71
CA ALA A 13 10.90 11.87 7.22
C ALA A 13 9.90 12.06 6.08
N ALA A 14 8.67 11.59 6.28
CA ALA A 14 7.55 11.80 5.36
C ALA A 14 6.25 12.01 6.15
N ALA A 15 5.32 12.78 5.57
CA ALA A 15 3.98 13.00 6.10
C ALA A 15 2.94 12.90 4.98
N LEU A 16 1.76 12.36 5.29
CA LEU A 16 0.62 12.25 4.40
C LEU A 16 -0.63 12.74 5.13
N ILE A 17 -1.49 13.47 4.41
CA ILE A 17 -2.84 13.81 4.89
C ILE A 17 -3.79 12.78 4.29
N ILE A 18 -4.45 12.00 5.15
CA ILE A 18 -5.48 11.04 4.78
C ILE A 18 -6.80 11.54 5.33
N ALA A 19 -7.80 11.67 4.47
CA ALA A 19 -9.11 12.18 4.81
C ALA A 19 -10.19 11.38 4.08
N SER A 20 -11.41 11.40 4.61
CA SER A 20 -12.57 11.02 3.82
C SER A 20 -12.80 12.02 2.69
N GLU A 21 -13.50 11.61 1.64
CA GLU A 21 -13.87 12.49 0.53
C GLU A 21 -14.68 13.71 1.03
N ALA A 22 -15.63 13.49 1.94
CA ALA A 22 -16.42 14.57 2.54
C ALA A 22 -15.56 15.59 3.28
N ALA A 23 -14.59 15.14 4.09
CA ALA A 23 -13.68 16.03 4.80
C ALA A 23 -12.75 16.76 3.82
N ALA A 24 -12.26 16.09 2.77
CA ALA A 24 -11.46 16.73 1.74
C ALA A 24 -12.23 17.89 1.07
N LEU A 25 -13.49 17.65 0.67
CA LEU A 25 -14.35 18.68 0.06
C LEU A 25 -14.66 19.83 1.03
N GLN A 26 -15.02 19.51 2.29
CA GLN A 26 -15.31 20.52 3.32
C GLN A 26 -14.12 21.47 3.54
N HIS A 27 -12.90 20.95 3.45
CA HIS A 27 -11.67 21.72 3.63
C HIS A 27 -11.06 22.23 2.31
N GLY A 28 -11.75 22.10 1.18
CA GLY A 28 -11.28 22.58 -0.13
C GLY A 28 -10.03 21.86 -0.65
N LEU A 29 -9.76 20.64 -0.17
CA LEU A 29 -8.63 19.82 -0.60
C LEU A 29 -8.97 19.07 -1.89
N VAL A 30 -8.00 18.95 -2.80
CA VAL A 30 -8.12 18.16 -4.02
C VAL A 30 -7.56 16.74 -3.77
N PRO A 31 -8.38 15.68 -3.81
CA PRO A 31 -7.90 14.31 -3.62
C PRO A 31 -6.90 13.90 -4.72
N LYS A 32 -5.74 13.38 -4.33
CA LYS A 32 -4.71 12.91 -5.29
C LYS A 32 -4.76 11.42 -5.59
N ALA A 33 -5.30 10.63 -4.68
CA ALA A 33 -5.39 9.17 -4.78
C ALA A 33 -6.44 8.65 -3.79
N ARG A 34 -6.81 7.37 -3.94
CA ARG A 34 -7.72 6.65 -3.04
C ARG A 34 -7.06 5.38 -2.53
N ILE A 35 -7.18 5.10 -1.24
CA ILE A 35 -6.77 3.82 -0.64
C ILE A 35 -7.88 2.81 -0.95
N VAL A 36 -7.62 1.90 -1.90
CA VAL A 36 -8.63 0.95 -2.40
C VAL A 36 -8.76 -0.29 -1.51
N ALA A 37 -7.63 -0.85 -1.08
CA ALA A 37 -7.58 -1.99 -0.17
C ALA A 37 -6.24 -2.04 0.56
N MET A 38 -6.22 -2.69 1.72
CA MET A 38 -5.00 -3.03 2.45
C MET A 38 -5.09 -4.47 2.95
N ALA A 39 -3.95 -5.14 3.05
CA ALA A 39 -3.85 -6.45 3.66
C ALA A 39 -2.48 -6.64 4.31
N THR A 40 -2.46 -7.43 5.38
CA THR A 40 -1.24 -7.88 6.06
C THR A 40 -1.15 -9.40 6.01
N ALA A 41 0.07 -9.91 5.88
CA ALA A 41 0.41 -11.33 5.91
C ALA A 41 1.81 -11.50 6.51
N GLY A 42 2.02 -12.60 7.23
CA GLY A 42 3.32 -12.98 7.80
C GLY A 42 3.92 -14.19 7.09
N VAL A 43 5.24 -14.34 7.21
CA VAL A 43 5.99 -15.53 6.81
C VAL A 43 6.96 -15.91 7.92
N GLU A 44 7.46 -17.14 7.89
CA GLU A 44 8.55 -17.58 8.78
C GLU A 44 9.76 -16.63 8.67
N PRO A 45 10.45 -16.29 9.78
CA PRO A 45 11.57 -15.35 9.76
C PRO A 45 12.70 -15.73 8.79
N ARG A 46 12.97 -17.03 8.63
CA ARG A 46 13.94 -17.56 7.65
C ARG A 46 13.57 -17.25 6.18
N LEU A 47 12.35 -16.80 5.91
CA LEU A 47 11.82 -16.45 4.58
C LEU A 47 11.47 -14.95 4.44
N MET A 48 11.94 -14.07 5.35
CA MET A 48 11.45 -12.69 5.49
C MET A 48 11.34 -11.86 4.17
N GLY A 49 12.17 -12.13 3.16
CA GLY A 49 12.09 -11.45 1.85
C GLY A 49 10.84 -11.79 1.00
N LEU A 50 10.08 -12.83 1.37
CA LEU A 50 8.90 -13.30 0.63
C LEU A 50 7.58 -12.74 1.18
N GLY A 51 7.59 -11.90 2.22
CA GLY A 51 6.39 -11.28 2.80
C GLY A 51 5.43 -10.63 1.79
N PRO A 52 5.91 -9.96 0.72
CA PRO A 52 5.03 -9.42 -0.32
C PRO A 52 4.19 -10.47 -1.06
N VAL A 53 4.65 -11.71 -1.20
CA VAL A 53 3.95 -12.74 -1.99
C VAL A 53 2.53 -13.05 -1.44
N PRO A 54 2.36 -13.46 -0.16
CA PRO A 54 1.03 -13.66 0.39
C PRO A 54 0.26 -12.36 0.61
N ALA A 55 0.93 -11.25 0.93
CA ALA A 55 0.28 -9.96 1.16
C ALA A 55 -0.40 -9.42 -0.11
N VAL A 56 0.30 -9.50 -1.25
CA VAL A 56 -0.23 -9.06 -2.55
C VAL A 56 -1.39 -9.93 -3.00
N ARG A 57 -1.31 -11.26 -2.86
CA ARG A 57 -2.44 -12.16 -3.16
C ARG A 57 -3.69 -11.78 -2.37
N LYS A 58 -3.55 -11.62 -1.06
CA LYS A 58 -4.63 -11.25 -0.15
C LYS A 58 -5.22 -9.88 -0.44
N VAL A 59 -4.40 -8.86 -0.74
CA VAL A 59 -4.93 -7.52 -1.04
C VAL A 59 -5.68 -7.49 -2.37
N LEU A 60 -5.23 -8.27 -3.37
CA LEU A 60 -5.92 -8.37 -4.66
C LEU A 60 -7.25 -9.10 -4.54
N GLU A 61 -7.33 -10.16 -3.72
CA GLU A 61 -8.59 -10.82 -3.38
C GLU A 61 -9.56 -9.86 -2.68
N ASN A 62 -9.09 -9.13 -1.66
CA ASN A 62 -9.88 -8.11 -0.96
C ASN A 62 -10.36 -6.99 -1.89
N CYS A 63 -9.50 -6.56 -2.82
CA CYS A 63 -9.80 -5.52 -3.79
C CYS A 63 -10.92 -5.96 -4.74
N ARG A 64 -10.79 -7.16 -5.32
CA ARG A 64 -11.82 -7.77 -6.19
C ARG A 64 -13.16 -7.97 -5.46
N ALA A 65 -13.13 -8.40 -4.20
CA ALA A 65 -14.33 -8.59 -3.40
C ALA A 65 -15.07 -7.28 -3.09
N LYS A 66 -14.33 -6.16 -2.95
CA LYS A 66 -14.91 -4.84 -2.65
C LYS A 66 -15.24 -4.02 -3.90
N HIS A 67 -14.63 -4.36 -5.05
CA HIS A 67 -14.80 -3.63 -6.30
C HIS A 67 -14.66 -4.60 -7.51
N PRO A 68 -15.75 -5.28 -7.92
CA PRO A 68 -15.69 -6.34 -8.94
C PRO A 68 -15.34 -5.86 -10.36
N ARG A 69 -15.21 -4.55 -10.57
CA ARG A 69 -14.76 -3.94 -11.83
C ARG A 69 -13.60 -2.99 -11.56
N HIS A 70 -12.37 -3.49 -11.59
CA HIS A 70 -11.21 -2.64 -11.80
C HIS A 70 -10.85 -2.63 -13.28
N GLY A 71 -11.59 -1.81 -14.03
CA GLY A 71 -11.04 -1.16 -15.20
C GLY A 71 -9.99 -0.15 -14.74
N LEU A 72 -8.95 0.00 -15.56
CA LEU A 72 -8.14 1.20 -15.58
C LEU A 72 -8.96 2.22 -16.38
N ASP A 73 -9.84 2.93 -15.69
CA ASP A 73 -10.58 4.08 -16.18
C ASP A 73 -10.34 5.28 -15.24
#